data_AF-G2FH17-F1
#
_entry.id   AF-G2FH17-F1
#
_cell.length_a   1.000
_cell.length_b   1.000
_cell.length_c   1.000
_cell.angle_alpha   90.00
_cell.angle_beta   90.00
_cell.angle_gamma   90.00
#
_symmetry.space_group_name_H-M   'P 1'
#
loop_
_entity.id
_entity.type
_entity.pdbx_description
1 polymer ?
#
loop_
_entity_poly.entity_id
_entity_poly.type
_entity_poly.pdbx_seq_one_letter_code
_entity_poly.pdbx_strand_id
1 'polypeptide(L)'
;MAAAGAEPKMAANWVTMELAGALNKAGLGIEASPVSPQQLGGLLARIADSTISGKIAKQVFEAIWDGEGDADAIIEAKGLKQITDTAAIESIIDEIIGSNPKQVEQFRAGKEKLLGFFVGQVMKLTQGKANPGQVNELLRKKLAP
;
A
#
# COMPACT_ATOMS: atom_id res chain seq x y z
N MET A 1 7.87 -3.52 -27.84
CA MET A 1 6.94 -3.91 -26.76
C MET A 1 7.28 -3.10 -25.52
N ALA A 2 6.71 -1.90 -25.40
CA ALA A 2 6.67 -1.18 -24.13
C ALA A 2 5.27 -1.44 -23.54
N ALA A 3 5.12 -2.62 -22.92
CA ALA A 3 3.85 -3.03 -22.34
C ALA A 3 3.83 -2.66 -20.86
N ALA A 4 2.81 -1.87 -20.48
CA ALA A 4 2.47 -1.42 -19.13
C ALA A 4 3.51 -0.51 -18.46
N GLY A 5 3.10 0.70 -18.08
CA GLY A 5 3.91 1.72 -17.40
C GLY A 5 4.34 1.36 -15.97
N ALA A 6 4.54 0.09 -15.67
CA ALA A 6 5.13 -0.38 -14.43
C ALA A 6 6.66 -0.39 -14.57
N GLU A 7 7.37 0.17 -13.59
CA GLU A 7 8.83 0.06 -13.54
C GLU A 7 9.24 -1.42 -13.64
N PRO A 8 10.20 -1.78 -14.51
CA PRO A 8 10.56 -3.18 -14.79
C PRO A 8 10.97 -3.94 -13.52
N LYS A 9 11.58 -3.24 -12.55
CA LYS A 9 11.91 -3.77 -11.24
C LYS A 9 10.68 -4.14 -10.41
N MET A 10 9.64 -3.30 -10.43
CA MET A 10 8.39 -3.56 -9.71
C MET A 10 7.68 -4.77 -10.33
N ALA A 11 7.59 -4.84 -11.66
CA ALA A 11 7.01 -6.00 -12.35
C ALA A 11 7.73 -7.30 -11.99
N ALA A 12 9.06 -7.32 -12.04
CA ALA A 12 9.86 -8.48 -11.64
C ALA A 12 9.59 -8.91 -10.20
N ASN A 13 9.57 -7.95 -9.25
CA ASN A 13 9.29 -8.24 -7.84
C ASN A 13 7.88 -8.83 -7.65
N TRP A 14 6.87 -8.28 -8.32
CA TRP A 14 5.49 -8.78 -8.19
C TRP A 14 5.31 -10.17 -8.79
N VAL A 15 5.95 -10.44 -9.93
CA VAL A 15 5.92 -11.79 -10.53
C VAL A 15 6.62 -12.80 -9.62
N THR A 16 7.81 -12.47 -9.12
CA THR A 16 8.66 -13.42 -8.36
C THR A 16 8.23 -13.61 -6.91
N MET A 17 7.52 -12.64 -6.31
CA MET A 17 7.08 -12.72 -4.92
C MET A 17 5.59 -13.01 -4.82
N GLU A 18 4.74 -12.13 -5.35
CA GLU A 18 3.29 -12.20 -5.12
C GLU A 18 2.64 -13.25 -6.02
N LEU A 19 2.84 -13.17 -7.34
CA LEU A 19 2.25 -14.12 -8.29
C LEU A 19 2.80 -15.54 -8.08
N ALA A 20 4.12 -15.69 -8.00
CA ALA A 20 4.74 -16.99 -7.71
C ALA A 20 4.30 -17.54 -6.35
N GLY A 21 4.18 -16.69 -5.32
CA GLY A 21 3.69 -17.10 -4.01
C GLY A 21 2.26 -17.64 -4.05
N ALA A 22 1.36 -16.96 -4.78
CA ALA A 22 -0.03 -17.39 -4.95
C ALA A 22 -0.15 -18.69 -5.76
N LEU A 23 0.59 -18.80 -6.86
CA LEU A 23 0.67 -20.01 -7.69
C LEU A 23 1.14 -21.22 -6.88
N ASN A 24 2.23 -21.07 -6.11
CA ASN A 24 2.73 -22.13 -5.24
C ASN A 24 1.70 -22.55 -4.19
N LYS A 25 1.03 -21.57 -3.55
CA LYS A 25 -0.03 -21.83 -2.57
C LYS A 25 -1.22 -22.59 -3.17
N ALA A 26 -1.55 -22.32 -4.43
CA ALA A 26 -2.63 -22.98 -5.16
C ALA A 26 -2.21 -24.29 -5.85
N GLY A 27 -0.91 -24.64 -5.84
CA GLY A 27 -0.38 -25.78 -6.57
C GLY A 27 -0.49 -25.64 -8.09
N LEU A 28 -0.49 -24.39 -8.60
CA LEU A 28 -0.66 -24.09 -10.02
C LEU A 28 0.67 -23.74 -10.69
N GLY A 29 0.82 -24.15 -11.95
CA GLY A 29 1.88 -23.63 -12.83
C GLY A 29 1.52 -22.26 -13.40
N ILE A 30 2.50 -21.52 -13.91
CA ILE A 30 2.29 -20.18 -14.48
C ILE A 30 1.30 -20.18 -15.65
N GLU A 31 1.22 -21.27 -16.42
CA GLU A 31 0.28 -21.43 -17.54
C GLU A 31 -1.18 -21.57 -17.08
N ALA A 32 -1.40 -21.94 -15.81
CA ALA A 32 -2.71 -22.05 -15.17
C ALA A 32 -3.02 -20.84 -14.27
N SER A 33 -2.28 -19.74 -14.41
CA SER A 33 -2.51 -18.53 -13.62
C SER A 33 -3.90 -17.95 -13.88
N PRO A 34 -4.72 -17.71 -12.83
CA PRO A 34 -5.98 -16.99 -12.97
C PRO A 34 -5.78 -15.49 -13.23
N VAL A 35 -4.56 -14.98 -12.98
CA VAL A 35 -4.19 -13.58 -13.22
C VAL A 35 -3.45 -13.48 -14.55
N SER A 36 -4.03 -12.75 -15.51
CA SER A 36 -3.40 -12.48 -16.81
C SER A 36 -2.29 -11.42 -16.72
N PRO A 37 -1.33 -11.40 -17.67
CA PRO A 37 -0.33 -10.35 -17.76
C PRO A 37 -0.93 -8.94 -17.86
N GLN A 38 -2.07 -8.80 -18.54
CA GLN A 38 -2.78 -7.53 -18.69
C GLN A 38 -3.36 -7.05 -17.35
N GLN A 39 -4.01 -7.93 -16.59
CA GLN A 39 -4.55 -7.59 -15.26
C GLN A 39 -3.43 -7.22 -14.29
N LEU A 40 -2.34 -7.99 -14.26
CA LEU A 40 -1.19 -7.64 -13.43
C LEU A 40 -0.58 -6.30 -13.86
N GLY A 41 -0.40 -6.07 -15.16
CA GLY A 41 0.10 -4.80 -15.68
C GLY A 41 -0.77 -3.60 -15.29
N GLY A 42 -2.10 -3.76 -15.34
CA GLY A 42 -3.07 -2.74 -14.91
C GLY A 42 -2.96 -2.44 -13.41
N LEU A 43 -2.89 -3.48 -12.57
CA LEU A 43 -2.65 -3.33 -11.14
C LEU A 43 -1.37 -2.54 -10.86
N LEU A 44 -0.27 -2.91 -11.52
CA LEU A 44 1.01 -2.26 -11.32
C LEU A 44 1.01 -0.79 -11.77
N ALA A 45 0.27 -0.45 -12.82
CA ALA A 45 0.09 0.94 -13.24
C ALA A 45 -0.58 1.79 -12.14
N ARG A 46 -1.56 1.24 -11.42
CA ARG A 46 -2.24 1.90 -10.29
C ARG A 46 -1.37 2.08 -9.05
N ILE A 47 -0.31 1.27 -8.91
CA ILE A 47 0.72 1.50 -7.89
C ILE A 47 1.64 2.64 -8.35
N ALA A 48 2.07 2.61 -9.61
CA ALA A 48 3.00 3.58 -10.17
C ALA A 48 2.43 5.01 -10.17
N ASP A 49 1.14 5.17 -10.48
CA ASP A 49 0.46 6.47 -10.46
C ASP A 49 -0.04 6.90 -9.06
N SER A 50 0.27 6.12 -8.02
CA SER A 50 -0.17 6.37 -6.62
C SER A 50 -1.69 6.38 -6.42
N THR A 51 -2.48 5.76 -7.31
CA THR A 51 -3.92 5.55 -7.10
C THR A 51 -4.18 4.63 -5.91
N ILE A 52 -3.33 3.61 -5.73
CA ILE A 52 -3.37 2.68 -4.59
C ILE A 52 -2.00 2.50 -3.95
N SER A 53 -1.99 2.24 -2.65
CA SER A 53 -0.77 1.87 -1.93
C SER A 53 -0.37 0.42 -2.24
N GLY A 54 0.90 0.07 -2.04
CA GLY A 54 1.35 -1.32 -2.20
C GLY A 54 0.60 -2.33 -1.30
N LYS A 55 0.12 -1.90 -0.13
CA LYS A 55 -0.71 -2.73 0.75
C LYS A 55 -2.08 -3.01 0.12
N ILE A 56 -2.73 -1.97 -0.42
CA ILE A 56 -4.02 -2.09 -1.10
C ILE A 56 -3.87 -2.91 -2.39
N ALA A 57 -2.75 -2.76 -3.10
CA ALA A 57 -2.48 -3.54 -4.30
C ALA A 57 -2.50 -5.04 -4.05
N LYS A 58 -2.07 -5.52 -2.87
CA LYS A 58 -2.17 -6.94 -2.50
C LYS A 58 -3.63 -7.38 -2.38
N GLN A 59 -4.47 -6.55 -1.77
CA GLN A 59 -5.91 -6.82 -1.65
C GLN A 59 -6.59 -6.84 -3.03
N VAL A 60 -6.20 -5.93 -3.92
CA VAL A 60 -6.69 -5.90 -5.30
C VAL A 60 -6.18 -7.13 -6.07
N PHE A 61 -4.92 -7.52 -5.89
CA PHE A 61 -4.37 -8.73 -6.50
C PHE A 61 -5.15 -10.00 -6.09
N GLU A 62 -5.46 -10.15 -4.80
CA GLU A 62 -6.28 -11.25 -4.30
C GLU A 62 -7.67 -11.27 -4.97
N ALA A 63 -8.30 -10.10 -5.11
CA ALA A 63 -9.59 -9.98 -5.79
C ALA A 63 -9.50 -10.33 -7.29
N ILE A 64 -8.44 -9.90 -7.99
CA ILE A 64 -8.19 -10.29 -9.39
C ILE A 64 -8.00 -11.80 -9.48
N TRP A 65 -7.24 -12.39 -8.56
CA TRP A 65 -7.01 -13.83 -8.48
C TRP A 65 -8.30 -14.62 -8.31
N ASP A 66 -9.24 -14.09 -7.50
CA ASP A 66 -10.56 -14.68 -7.27
C ASP A 66 -11.56 -14.40 -8.40
N GLY A 67 -11.13 -13.73 -9.47
CA GLY A 67 -11.95 -13.48 -10.66
C GLY A 67 -12.91 -12.30 -10.53
N GLU A 68 -12.70 -11.38 -9.58
CA GLU A 68 -13.56 -10.21 -9.35
C GLU A 68 -13.43 -9.11 -10.41
N GLY A 69 -12.51 -9.24 -11.37
CA GLY A 69 -12.36 -8.35 -12.53
C GLY A 69 -10.95 -7.80 -12.72
N ASP A 70 -10.86 -6.58 -13.26
CA ASP A 70 -9.61 -5.84 -13.38
C ASP A 70 -9.39 -4.87 -12.20
N ALA A 71 -8.17 -4.34 -12.11
CA ALA A 71 -7.76 -3.50 -10.99
C ALA A 71 -8.65 -2.26 -10.81
N ASP A 72 -9.00 -1.55 -11.88
CA ASP A 72 -9.79 -0.32 -11.79
C ASP A 72 -11.20 -0.62 -11.27
N ALA A 73 -11.85 -1.64 -11.83
CA ALA A 73 -13.18 -2.06 -11.38
C ALA A 73 -13.20 -2.42 -9.89
N ILE A 74 -12.20 -3.17 -9.42
CA ILE A 74 -12.08 -3.57 -8.01
C ILE A 74 -11.81 -2.36 -7.10
N ILE A 75 -10.93 -1.45 -7.52
CA ILE A 75 -10.60 -0.24 -6.76
C ILE A 75 -11.83 0.63 -6.55
N GLU A 76 -12.63 0.82 -7.61
CA GLU A 76 -13.85 1.62 -7.54
C GLU A 76 -14.92 0.93 -6.70
N ALA A 77 -15.20 -0.35 -6.94
CA ALA A 77 -16.20 -1.11 -6.21
C ALA A 77 -15.93 -1.18 -4.70
N LYS A 78 -14.65 -1.28 -4.31
CA LYS A 78 -14.23 -1.42 -2.90
C LYS A 78 -13.77 -0.08 -2.27
N GLY A 79 -13.84 1.03 -3.00
CA GLY A 79 -13.47 2.36 -2.50
C GLY A 79 -12.02 2.44 -2.01
N LEU A 80 -11.10 1.83 -2.75
CA LEU A 80 -9.71 1.58 -2.34
C LEU A 80 -8.71 2.67 -2.77
N LYS A 81 -9.19 3.76 -3.38
CA LYS A 81 -8.33 4.88 -3.79
C LYS A 81 -7.60 5.47 -2.58
N GLN A 82 -6.34 5.87 -2.79
CA GLN A 82 -5.57 6.51 -1.73
C GLN A 82 -6.20 7.83 -1.31
N ILE A 83 -6.13 8.11 -0.01
CA ILE A 83 -6.43 9.42 0.52
C ILE A 83 -5.21 10.30 0.22
N THR A 84 -5.41 11.35 -0.56
CA THR A 84 -4.38 12.34 -0.92
C THR A 84 -4.58 13.65 -0.16
N ASP A 85 -5.71 13.82 0.52
CA ASP A 85 -6.00 15.00 1.32
C ASP A 85 -5.06 15.07 2.54
N THR A 86 -4.08 15.96 2.44
CA THR A 86 -3.05 16.15 3.46
C THR A 86 -3.68 16.55 4.80
N ALA A 87 -4.71 17.41 4.81
CA ALA A 87 -5.33 17.90 6.04
C ALA A 87 -6.04 16.78 6.83
N ALA A 88 -6.70 15.86 6.12
CA ALA A 88 -7.30 14.67 6.71
C ALA A 88 -6.23 13.74 7.32
N ILE A 89 -5.11 13.54 6.61
CA ILE A 89 -4.00 12.72 7.11
C ILE A 89 -3.35 13.37 8.34
N GLU A 90 -3.13 14.69 8.31
CA GLU A 90 -2.58 15.44 9.44
C GLU A 90 -3.47 15.35 10.67
N SER A 91 -4.79 15.45 10.50
CA SER A 91 -5.75 15.30 11.61
C SER A 91 -5.67 13.92 12.26
N ILE A 92 -5.55 12.85 11.45
CA ILE A 92 -5.36 11.48 11.94
C ILE A 92 -4.02 11.35 12.69
N ILE A 93 -2.97 12.00 12.18
CA ILE A 93 -1.66 12.00 12.84
C ILE A 93 -1.76 12.70 14.20
N ASP A 94 -2.41 13.86 14.28
CA ASP A 94 -2.57 14.60 15.53
C ASP A 94 -3.34 13.77 16.58
N GLU A 95 -4.40 13.06 16.16
CA GLU A 95 -5.14 12.14 17.03
C GLU A 95 -4.24 11.02 17.59
N ILE A 96 -3.42 10.40 16.73
CA ILE A 96 -2.51 9.33 17.13
C ILE A 96 -1.43 9.86 18.08
N ILE A 97 -0.84 11.02 17.78
CA ILE A 97 0.17 11.65 18.64
C ILE A 97 -0.44 11.96 20.01
N GLY A 98 -1.62 12.57 20.03
CA GLY A 98 -2.35 12.90 21.27
C GLY A 98 -2.73 11.67 22.10
N SER A 99 -3.05 10.55 21.43
CA SER A 99 -3.42 9.29 22.10
C SER A 99 -2.21 8.47 22.59
N ASN A 100 -0.98 8.84 22.22
CA ASN A 100 0.23 8.06 22.51
C ASN A 100 1.37 8.91 23.13
N PRO A 101 1.13 9.66 24.22
CA PRO A 101 2.10 10.62 24.76
C PRO A 101 3.43 9.97 25.18
N LYS A 102 3.39 8.78 25.78
CA LYS A 102 4.59 8.05 26.20
C LYS A 102 5.52 7.72 25.03
N GLN A 103 4.95 7.35 23.88
CA GLN A 103 5.69 7.03 22.68
C GLN A 103 6.27 8.29 22.03
N VAL A 104 5.56 9.42 22.12
CA VAL A 104 6.06 10.72 21.65
C VAL A 104 7.28 11.14 22.46
N GLU A 105 7.22 11.05 23.79
CA GLU A 105 8.36 11.35 24.67
C GLU A 105 9.57 10.46 24.36
N GLN A 106 9.33 9.16 24.21
CA GLN A 106 10.39 8.21 23.86
C GLN A 106 11.01 8.47 22.48
N PHE A 107 10.20 8.87 21.50
CA PHE A 107 10.69 9.24 20.18
C PHE A 107 11.59 10.49 20.26
N ARG A 108 11.12 11.53 20.97
CA ARG A 108 11.89 12.76 21.22
C ARG A 108 13.16 12.53 22.04
N ALA A 109 13.19 11.49 22.87
CA ALA A 109 14.40 11.03 23.56
C ALA A 109 15.37 10.22 22.67
N GLY A 110 15.15 10.18 21.36
CA GLY A 110 16.06 9.56 20.38
C GLY A 110 15.69 8.12 19.99
N LYS A 111 14.55 7.57 20.42
CA LYS A 111 14.09 6.24 19.95
C LYS A 111 13.41 6.33 18.59
N GLU A 112 14.19 6.63 17.55
CA GLU A 112 13.69 6.85 16.18
C GLU A 112 12.88 5.66 15.60
N LYS A 113 13.12 4.44 16.08
CA LYS A 113 12.34 3.24 15.71
C LYS A 113 10.84 3.38 15.98
N LEU A 114 10.44 4.27 16.91
CA LEU A 114 9.03 4.55 17.17
C LEU A 114 8.32 5.25 16.02
N LEU A 115 9.05 5.84 15.07
CA LEU A 115 8.42 6.36 13.85
C LEU A 115 7.65 5.27 13.10
N GLY A 116 8.22 4.06 13.01
CA GLY A 116 7.54 2.92 12.39
C GLY A 116 6.26 2.50 13.13
N PHE A 117 6.22 2.66 14.45
CA PHE A 117 5.01 2.45 15.25
C PHE A 117 3.91 3.46 14.86
N PHE A 118 4.26 4.75 14.80
CA PHE A 118 3.30 5.81 14.42
C PHE A 118 2.81 5.64 12.98
N VAL A 119 3.70 5.35 12.03
CA VAL A 119 3.32 5.02 10.65
C VAL A 119 2.34 3.85 10.64
N GLY A 120 2.61 2.79 11.41
CA GLY A 120 1.71 1.64 11.56
C GLY A 120 0.33 2.01 12.09
N GLN A 121 0.23 2.90 13.08
CA GLN A 121 -1.05 3.39 13.62
C GLN A 121 -1.84 4.18 12.55
N VAL A 122 -1.18 5.09 11.83
CA VAL A 122 -1.83 5.87 10.76
C VAL A 122 -2.32 4.96 9.64
N MET A 123 -1.48 4.00 9.22
CA MET A 123 -1.85 3.01 8.21
C MET A 123 -3.01 2.12 8.66
N LYS A 124 -3.14 1.84 9.96
CA LYS A 124 -4.26 1.07 10.51
C LYS A 124 -5.56 1.88 10.47
N LEU A 125 -5.54 3.12 10.96
CA LEU A 125 -6.71 4.01 10.97
C LEU A 125 -7.21 4.35 9.57
N THR A 126 -6.29 4.57 8.64
CA THR A 126 -6.61 4.86 7.22
C THR A 126 -6.91 3.59 6.42
N GLN A 127 -6.88 2.40 7.05
CA GLN A 127 -7.01 1.10 6.39
C GLN A 127 -6.06 0.91 5.19
N GLY A 128 -4.87 1.51 5.24
CA GLY A 128 -3.87 1.47 4.17
C GLY A 128 -4.12 2.44 3.01
N LYS A 129 -5.14 3.30 3.11
CA LYS A 129 -5.47 4.29 2.06
C LYS A 129 -4.54 5.49 2.07
N ALA A 130 -3.95 5.87 3.20
CA ALA A 130 -2.96 6.94 3.19
C ALA A 130 -1.65 6.49 2.51
N ASN A 131 -0.92 7.42 1.90
CA ASN A 131 0.37 7.14 1.31
C ASN A 131 1.45 6.99 2.40
N PRO A 132 2.21 5.88 2.46
CA PRO A 132 3.19 5.67 3.52
C PRO A 132 4.35 6.66 3.48
N GLY A 133 4.75 7.14 2.28
CA GLY A 133 5.77 8.17 2.12
C GLY A 133 5.30 9.50 2.72
N GLN A 134 4.10 9.95 2.30
CA GLN A 134 3.48 11.18 2.82
C GLN A 134 3.27 11.12 4.34
N VAL A 135 2.76 10.00 4.85
CA VAL A 135 2.56 9.79 6.30
C VAL A 135 3.88 9.85 7.07
N ASN A 136 4.93 9.22 6.55
CA ASN A 136 6.25 9.26 7.16
C ASN A 136 6.83 10.69 7.17
N GLU A 137 6.66 11.46 6.09
CA GLU A 137 7.09 12.87 6.05
C GLU A 137 6.32 13.74 7.06
N LEU A 138 4.99 13.63 7.10
CA LEU A 138 4.15 14.40 8.02
C LEU A 138 4.43 14.05 9.49
N LEU A 139 4.60 12.76 9.80
CA LEU A 139 4.98 12.32 11.14
C LEU A 139 6.33 12.87 11.56
N ARG A 140 7.33 12.84 10.68
CA ARG A 140 8.65 13.43 10.98
C ARG A 140 8.55 14.93 11.27
N LYS A 141 7.72 15.67 10.52
CA LYS A 141 7.47 17.09 10.76
C LYS A 141 6.79 17.35 12.10
N LYS A 142 5.76 16.58 12.46
CA LYS A 142 4.96 16.79 13.69
C LYS A 142 5.64 16.26 14.96
N LEU A 143 6.46 15.21 14.84
CA LEU A 143 7.19 14.61 15.96
C LEU A 143 8.57 15.24 16.19
N ALA A 144 9.07 16.03 15.23
CA ALA A 144 10.28 16.82 15.43
C ALA A 144 10.15 17.67 16.71
N PRO A 145 11.24 17.77 17.51
CA PRO A 145 11.27 18.60 18.70
C PRO A 145 11.11 20.09 18.38
#